data_AF-A0A929L8A5-F1
#
_entry.id   AF-A0A929L8A5-F1
#
_cell.length_a   1.000
_cell.length_b   1.000
_cell.length_c   1.000
_cell.angle_alpha   90.00
_cell.angle_beta   90.00
_cell.angle_gamma   90.00
#
_symmetry.space_group_name_H-M   'P 1'
#
loop_
_entity.id
_entity.type
_entity.pdbx_description
1 polymer ?
#
loop_
_entity_poly.entity_id
_entity_poly.type
_entity_poly.pdbx_seq_one_letter_code
_entity_poly.pdbx_strand_id
1 'polypeptide(L)'
;MNLIKSEWIKLSSTKALWATSILVVLFSVLFALLMGLGTGVNLNDEELMKDPELYAATVASISSTQAFTGLTAFGLIVIIIQACMLVTSEYGNGSVKTTMLGTPSRWPVPVAKFSVYGVIAAVLALVSQVLSLLTMRWMLSMRVEDKQLLDPLSFSADGVWREIGMNVVYCVLVVLMTIGVGYLIRHTAGAISLMVMWILIVEGILIGFIPWVKDWLPPYMPFKNMDAAVSGTDIADAPWGHAGSLIYFIAWAVVIFVAGVIVLRKRDA
;
A
#
# COMPACT_ATOMS: atom_id res chain seq x y z
N MET A 1 9.70 26.50 3.25
CA MET A 1 10.66 25.87 2.33
C MET A 1 11.85 25.21 3.05
N ASN A 2 12.40 25.80 4.13
CA ASN A 2 13.54 25.22 4.87
C ASN A 2 13.20 23.90 5.61
N LEU A 3 11.95 23.73 6.08
CA LEU A 3 11.53 22.53 6.81
C LEU A 3 11.49 21.27 5.94
N ILE A 4 10.93 21.35 4.73
CA ILE A 4 10.89 20.23 3.76
C ILE A 4 12.32 19.81 3.38
N LYS A 5 13.22 20.78 3.16
CA LYS A 5 14.64 20.48 2.89
C LYS A 5 15.32 19.78 4.06
N SER A 6 15.03 20.20 5.30
CA SER A 6 15.58 19.56 6.49
C SER A 6 15.08 18.12 6.65
N GLU A 7 13.79 17.87 6.47
CA GLU A 7 13.21 16.53 6.51
C GLU A 7 13.78 15.63 5.40
N TRP A 8 13.95 16.17 4.18
CA TRP A 8 14.59 15.45 3.08
C TRP A 8 16.01 15.01 3.44
N ILE A 9 16.85 15.92 3.96
CA ILE A 9 18.24 15.60 4.36
C ILE A 9 18.26 14.51 5.44
N LYS A 10 17.37 14.60 6.44
CA LYS A 10 17.24 13.62 7.52
C LYS A 10 16.88 12.23 6.99
N LEU A 11 15.93 12.15 6.05
CA LEU A 11 15.54 10.88 5.46
C LEU A 11 16.59 10.34 4.50
N SER A 12 17.16 11.19 3.66
CA SER A 12 18.18 10.78 2.68
C SER A 12 19.46 10.27 3.35
N SER A 13 19.80 10.78 4.54
CA SER A 13 20.98 10.34 5.31
C SER A 13 20.75 9.03 6.08
N THR A 14 19.51 8.58 6.23
CA THR A 14 19.18 7.37 6.97
C THR A 14 19.34 6.13 6.06
N LYS A 15 20.49 5.45 6.15
CA LYS A 15 20.79 4.25 5.33
C LYS A 15 19.71 3.16 5.44
N ALA A 16 19.11 3.00 6.62
CA ALA A 16 18.06 2.02 6.87
C ALA A 16 16.81 2.26 6.02
N LEU A 17 16.46 3.52 5.71
CA LEU A 17 15.33 3.85 4.85
C LEU A 17 15.57 3.33 3.44
N TRP A 18 16.76 3.60 2.87
CA TRP A 18 17.10 3.11 1.53
C TRP A 18 17.20 1.60 1.45
N ALA A 19 17.78 0.95 2.47
CA ALA A 19 17.86 -0.51 2.53
C ALA A 19 16.47 -1.16 2.55
N THR A 20 15.56 -0.64 3.38
CA THR A 20 14.19 -1.16 3.47
C THR A 20 13.35 -0.82 2.23
N SER A 21 13.58 0.32 1.59
CA SER A 21 12.96 0.66 0.31
C SER A 21 13.41 -0.24 -0.84
N ILE A 22 14.69 -0.65 -0.87
CA ILE A 22 15.18 -1.66 -1.82
C ILE A 22 14.49 -3.00 -1.57
N LEU A 23 14.28 -3.40 -0.30
CA LEU A 23 13.55 -4.61 0.03
C LEU A 23 12.09 -4.58 -0.47
N VAL A 24 11.42 -3.43 -0.42
CA VAL A 24 10.06 -3.28 -0.99
C VAL A 24 10.04 -3.63 -2.46
N VAL A 25 10.93 -3.02 -3.25
CA VAL A 25 11.03 -3.27 -4.68
C VAL A 25 11.41 -4.72 -4.94
N LEU A 26 12.40 -5.24 -4.21
CA LEU A 26 12.88 -6.61 -4.36
C LEU A 26 11.78 -7.64 -4.07
N PHE A 27 11.06 -7.54 -2.96
CA PHE A 27 9.97 -8.46 -2.64
C PHE A 27 8.82 -8.36 -3.64
N SER A 28 8.48 -7.14 -4.08
CA SER A 28 7.41 -6.93 -5.08
C SER A 28 7.78 -7.60 -6.42
N VAL A 29 9.03 -7.45 -6.86
CA VAL A 29 9.53 -8.05 -8.09
C VAL A 29 9.66 -9.57 -7.99
N LEU A 30 10.17 -10.08 -6.87
CA LEU A 30 10.27 -11.52 -6.62
C LEU A 30 8.89 -12.19 -6.59
N PHE A 31 7.91 -11.55 -5.96
CA PHE A 31 6.54 -12.07 -5.95
C PHE A 31 5.95 -12.10 -7.36
N ALA A 32 6.14 -11.05 -8.15
CA ALA A 32 5.69 -11.00 -9.54
C ALA A 32 6.37 -12.06 -10.43
N LEU A 33 7.67 -12.33 -10.20
CA LEU A 33 8.39 -13.43 -10.86
C LEU A 33 7.80 -14.79 -10.48
N LEU A 34 7.49 -15.01 -9.19
CA LEU A 34 6.86 -16.24 -8.72
C LEU A 34 5.46 -16.44 -9.31
N MET A 35 4.66 -15.37 -9.42
CA MET A 35 3.35 -15.43 -10.08
C MET A 35 3.49 -15.73 -11.57
N GLY A 36 4.39 -15.04 -12.28
CA GLY A 36 4.66 -15.33 -13.70
C GLY A 36 5.14 -16.76 -13.95
N LEU A 37 6.00 -17.29 -13.06
CA LEU A 37 6.43 -18.69 -13.09
C LEU A 37 5.26 -19.64 -12.84
N GLY A 38 4.51 -19.42 -11.76
CA GLY A 38 3.39 -20.27 -11.36
C GLY A 38 2.33 -20.37 -12.45
N THR A 39 1.89 -19.24 -12.98
CA THR A 39 0.91 -19.20 -14.07
C THR A 39 1.46 -19.83 -15.35
N GLY A 40 2.74 -19.59 -15.69
CA GLY A 40 3.38 -20.22 -16.84
C GLY A 40 3.54 -21.74 -16.70
N VAL A 41 3.71 -22.26 -15.48
CA VAL A 41 3.74 -23.71 -15.22
C VAL A 41 2.34 -24.30 -15.38
N ASN A 42 1.32 -23.68 -14.77
CA ASN A 42 -0.06 -24.15 -14.85
C ASN A 42 -0.56 -24.20 -16.29
N LEU A 43 -0.28 -23.18 -17.10
CA LEU A 43 -0.71 -23.14 -18.50
C LEU A 43 -0.05 -24.19 -19.40
N ASN A 44 1.09 -24.75 -18.99
CA ASN A 44 1.78 -25.82 -19.71
C ASN A 44 1.45 -27.22 -19.17
N ASP A 45 0.58 -27.32 -18.17
CA ASP A 45 0.20 -28.59 -17.57
C ASP A 45 -0.79 -29.34 -18.49
N GLU A 46 -0.42 -30.55 -18.92
CA GLU A 46 -1.25 -31.39 -19.79
C GLU A 46 -2.58 -31.78 -19.15
N GLU A 47 -2.66 -31.84 -17.82
CA GLU A 47 -3.90 -32.16 -17.11
C GLU A 47 -4.86 -30.97 -17.13
N LEU A 48 -4.33 -29.76 -17.00
CA LEU A 48 -5.09 -28.51 -17.09
C LEU A 48 -5.61 -28.27 -18.52
N MET A 49 -4.81 -28.60 -19.54
CA MET A 49 -5.23 -28.45 -20.95
C MET A 49 -6.38 -29.37 -21.35
N LYS A 50 -6.62 -30.48 -20.62
CA LYS A 50 -7.73 -31.39 -20.88
C LYS A 50 -9.07 -30.88 -20.34
N ASP A 51 -9.05 -29.91 -19.42
CA ASP A 51 -10.24 -29.26 -18.88
C ASP A 51 -10.34 -27.82 -19.42
N PRO A 52 -11.17 -27.58 -20.46
CA PRO A 52 -11.29 -26.27 -21.08
C PRO A 52 -11.78 -25.17 -20.14
N GLU A 53 -12.61 -25.51 -19.14
CA GLU A 53 -13.13 -24.53 -18.19
C GLU A 53 -12.02 -24.05 -17.24
N LEU A 54 -11.21 -24.99 -16.75
CA LEU A 54 -10.12 -24.69 -15.82
C LEU A 54 -8.95 -23.96 -16.51
N TYR A 55 -8.66 -24.29 -17.77
CA TYR A 55 -7.70 -23.56 -18.59
C TYR A 55 -8.14 -22.11 -18.82
N ALA A 56 -9.40 -21.91 -19.23
CA ALA A 56 -9.96 -20.57 -19.45
C ALA A 56 -9.94 -19.72 -18.17
N ALA A 57 -10.24 -20.32 -17.01
CA ALA A 57 -10.15 -19.64 -15.71
C ALA A 57 -8.71 -19.23 -15.37
N THR A 58 -7.73 -20.07 -15.66
CA THR A 58 -6.31 -19.78 -15.44
C THR A 58 -5.83 -18.63 -16.33
N VAL A 59 -6.24 -18.62 -17.60
CA VAL A 59 -5.98 -17.51 -18.52
C VAL A 59 -6.64 -16.21 -18.02
N ALA A 60 -7.91 -16.27 -17.63
CA ALA A 60 -8.63 -15.11 -17.10
C ALA A 60 -8.04 -14.57 -15.80
N SER A 61 -7.31 -15.40 -15.04
CA SER A 61 -6.62 -14.96 -13.84
C SER A 61 -5.47 -13.98 -14.16
N ILE A 62 -4.84 -14.10 -15.35
CA ILE A 62 -3.73 -13.24 -15.76
C ILE A 62 -4.21 -11.79 -15.80
N SER A 63 -3.73 -11.00 -14.85
CA SER A 63 -4.13 -9.61 -14.67
C SER A 63 -2.97 -8.80 -14.11
N SER A 64 -2.97 -7.50 -14.38
CA SER A 64 -2.05 -6.55 -13.74
C SER A 64 -2.16 -6.57 -12.22
N THR A 65 -3.37 -6.82 -11.69
CA THR A 65 -3.60 -6.95 -10.25
C THR A 65 -2.71 -8.04 -9.64
N GLN A 66 -2.57 -9.21 -10.28
CA GLN A 66 -1.67 -10.27 -9.78
C GLN A 66 -0.20 -9.82 -9.70
N ALA A 67 0.26 -9.03 -10.68
CA ALA A 67 1.61 -8.49 -10.67
C ALA A 67 1.84 -7.53 -9.50
N PHE A 68 0.79 -6.78 -9.12
CA PHE A 68 0.86 -5.76 -8.07
C PHE A 68 0.68 -6.29 -6.65
N THR A 69 0.18 -7.52 -6.48
CA THR A 69 -0.03 -8.17 -5.18
C THR A 69 1.21 -8.16 -4.28
N GLY A 70 2.41 -8.25 -4.84
CA GLY A 70 3.65 -8.16 -4.07
C GLY A 70 3.81 -6.84 -3.31
N LEU A 71 3.42 -5.72 -3.94
CA LEU A 71 3.46 -4.40 -3.30
C LEU A 71 2.38 -4.30 -2.23
N THR A 72 1.15 -4.71 -2.51
CA THR A 72 0.03 -4.56 -1.57
C THR A 72 0.17 -5.48 -0.36
N ALA A 73 0.69 -6.70 -0.54
CA ALA A 73 0.88 -7.66 0.54
C ALA A 73 2.10 -7.35 1.41
N PHE A 74 3.25 -7.03 0.81
CA PHE A 74 4.52 -6.87 1.56
C PHE A 74 4.99 -5.42 1.59
N GLY A 75 4.99 -4.74 0.45
CA GLY A 75 5.48 -3.38 0.33
C GLY A 75 4.73 -2.39 1.22
N LEU A 76 3.41 -2.51 1.29
CA LEU A 76 2.55 -1.66 2.09
C LEU A 76 2.87 -1.76 3.60
N ILE A 77 3.19 -2.96 4.10
CA ILE A 77 3.60 -3.17 5.49
C ILE A 77 4.92 -2.46 5.77
N VAL A 78 5.90 -2.55 4.87
CA VAL A 78 7.18 -1.85 5.04
C VAL A 78 7.00 -0.33 5.00
N ILE A 79 6.13 0.17 4.12
CA ILE A 79 5.79 1.60 4.07
C ILE A 79 5.15 2.07 5.38
N ILE A 80 4.25 1.26 5.98
CA ILE A 80 3.67 1.54 7.30
C ILE A 80 4.78 1.60 8.37
N ILE A 81 5.70 0.64 8.38
CA ILE A 81 6.80 0.61 9.35
C ILE A 81 7.67 1.87 9.22
N GLN A 82 8.06 2.22 7.99
CA GLN A 82 8.85 3.42 7.71
C GLN A 82 8.09 4.71 8.10
N ALA A 83 6.80 4.82 7.80
CA ALA A 83 5.95 5.96 8.18
C ALA A 83 5.78 6.08 9.71
N CYS A 84 5.61 4.95 10.41
CA CYS A 84 5.58 4.92 11.88
C CYS A 84 6.91 5.43 12.45
N MET A 85 8.03 4.87 11.98
CA MET A 85 9.37 5.24 12.44
C MET A 85 9.70 6.71 12.19
N LEU A 86 9.21 7.29 11.08
CA LEU A 86 9.38 8.71 10.76
C LEU A 86 8.89 9.63 11.90
N VAL A 87 7.84 9.22 12.61
CA VAL A 87 7.26 9.96 13.73
C VAL A 87 7.85 9.50 15.06
N THR A 88 7.82 8.19 15.33
CA THR A 88 8.13 7.65 16.65
C THR A 88 9.63 7.66 16.98
N SER A 89 10.51 7.60 15.98
CA SER A 89 11.97 7.71 16.22
C SER A 89 12.36 9.07 16.80
N GLU A 90 11.59 10.13 16.52
CA GLU A 90 11.86 11.43 17.09
C GLU A 90 11.56 11.47 18.59
N TYR A 91 10.49 10.77 19.00
CA TYR A 91 10.10 10.64 20.40
C TYR A 91 11.11 9.77 21.17
N GLY A 92 11.57 8.67 20.56
CA GLY A 92 12.59 7.81 21.16
C GLY A 92 13.94 8.51 21.36
N ASN A 93 14.37 9.33 20.39
CA ASN A 93 15.65 10.05 20.44
C ASN A 93 15.57 11.41 21.15
N GLY A 94 14.41 11.81 21.68
CA GLY A 94 14.20 13.13 22.33
C GLY A 94 14.27 14.34 21.39
N SER A 95 14.44 14.13 20.08
CA SER A 95 14.60 15.19 19.07
C SER A 95 13.30 15.97 18.75
N VAL A 96 12.13 15.51 19.23
CA VAL A 96 10.88 16.27 19.05
C VAL A 96 10.99 17.66 19.65
N LYS A 97 11.62 17.81 20.82
CA LYS A 97 11.76 19.11 21.49
C LYS A 97 12.61 20.08 20.66
N THR A 98 13.70 19.62 20.05
CA THR A 98 14.59 20.48 19.25
C THR A 98 13.94 20.91 17.94
N THR A 99 13.21 20.02 17.25
CA THR A 99 12.43 20.37 16.05
C THR A 99 11.31 21.37 16.36
N MET A 100 10.63 21.19 17.50
CA MET A 100 9.51 22.06 17.90
C MET A 100 9.96 23.43 18.44
N LEU A 101 11.16 23.54 19.02
CA LEU A 101 11.74 24.82 19.43
C LEU A 101 12.20 25.67 18.23
N GLY A 102 12.60 25.04 17.13
CA GLY A 102 13.03 25.73 15.91
C GLY A 102 11.89 26.22 15.00
N THR A 103 10.64 25.82 15.27
CA THR A 103 9.50 26.10 14.38
C THR A 103 8.36 26.80 15.15
N PRO A 104 8.10 28.11 14.92
CA PRO A 104 7.10 28.86 15.69
C PRO A 104 5.65 28.41 15.46
N SER A 105 5.37 27.65 14.39
CA SER A 105 4.07 27.01 14.14
C SER A 105 4.23 25.50 14.06
N ARG A 106 3.29 24.76 14.69
CA ARG A 106 3.40 23.30 14.92
C ARG A 106 2.71 22.42 13.86
N TRP A 107 1.79 22.99 13.09
CA TRP A 107 1.09 22.30 11.99
C TRP A 107 1.93 22.02 10.74
N PRO A 108 2.93 22.86 10.38
CA PRO A 108 3.78 22.59 9.22
C PRO A 108 4.65 21.34 9.34
N VAL A 109 4.95 20.86 10.56
CA VAL A 109 5.85 19.72 10.77
C VAL A 109 5.22 18.39 10.31
N PRO A 110 4.02 18.00 10.78
CA PRO A 110 3.32 16.81 10.25
C PRO A 110 3.12 16.86 8.73
N VAL A 111 2.76 18.03 8.20
CA VAL A 111 2.53 18.22 6.76
C VAL A 111 3.84 18.08 5.98
N ALA A 112 4.94 18.66 6.44
CA ALA A 112 6.24 18.51 5.78
C ALA A 112 6.72 17.05 5.77
N LYS A 113 6.54 16.33 6.88
CA LYS A 113 6.86 14.89 6.97
C LYS A 113 6.04 14.07 5.99
N PHE A 114 4.72 14.31 5.97
CA PHE A 114 3.82 13.68 5.01
C PHE A 114 4.21 14.01 3.56
N SER A 115 4.49 15.28 3.23
CA SER A 115 4.87 15.67 1.86
C SER A 115 6.16 14.99 1.40
N VAL A 116 7.18 14.94 2.26
CA VAL A 116 8.46 14.32 1.88
C VAL A 116 8.33 12.82 1.73
N TYR A 117 7.82 12.14 2.76
CA TYR A 117 7.75 10.68 2.75
C TYR A 117 6.62 10.16 1.84
N GLY A 118 5.52 10.90 1.68
CA GLY A 118 4.47 10.60 0.71
C GLY A 118 4.99 10.59 -0.73
N VAL A 119 5.87 11.52 -1.11
CA VAL A 119 6.54 11.50 -2.43
C VAL A 119 7.44 10.27 -2.56
N ILE A 120 8.21 9.92 -1.53
CA ILE A 120 9.06 8.72 -1.53
C ILE A 120 8.19 7.47 -1.70
N ALA A 121 7.11 7.33 -0.93
CA ALA A 121 6.18 6.21 -1.02
C ALA A 121 5.50 6.13 -2.39
N ALA A 122 5.11 7.26 -2.98
CA ALA A 122 4.55 7.32 -4.32
C ALA A 122 5.54 6.82 -5.39
N VAL A 123 6.80 7.26 -5.32
CA VAL A 123 7.86 6.81 -6.23
C VAL A 123 8.14 5.33 -6.03
N LEU A 124 8.20 4.85 -4.78
CA LEU A 124 8.42 3.42 -4.49
C LEU A 124 7.29 2.55 -5.02
N ALA A 125 6.03 2.96 -4.83
CA ALA A 125 4.88 2.26 -5.37
C ALA A 125 4.95 2.18 -6.90
N LEU A 126 5.18 3.31 -7.57
CA LEU A 126 5.27 3.38 -9.03
C LEU A 126 6.40 2.50 -9.57
N VAL A 127 7.61 2.63 -9.01
CA VAL A 127 8.78 1.86 -9.46
C VAL A 127 8.56 0.37 -9.22
N SER A 128 8.04 -0.02 -8.06
CA SER A 128 7.77 -1.42 -7.74
C SER A 128 6.78 -2.02 -8.72
N GLN A 129 5.71 -1.31 -9.05
CA GLN A 129 4.66 -1.81 -9.94
C GLN A 129 5.09 -1.90 -11.40
N VAL A 130 5.80 -0.89 -11.91
CA VAL A 130 6.37 -0.92 -13.25
C VAL A 130 7.33 -2.10 -13.38
N LEU A 131 8.20 -2.32 -12.39
CA LEU A 131 9.12 -3.45 -12.40
C LEU A 131 8.41 -4.79 -12.25
N SER A 132 7.44 -4.91 -11.34
CA SER A 132 6.66 -6.15 -11.17
C SER A 132 5.89 -6.55 -12.43
N LEU A 133 5.28 -5.59 -13.13
CA LEU A 133 4.56 -5.87 -14.38
C LEU A 133 5.52 -6.30 -15.49
N LEU A 134 6.68 -5.63 -15.61
CA LEU A 134 7.73 -6.03 -16.54
C LEU A 134 8.26 -7.44 -16.25
N THR A 135 8.53 -7.77 -14.99
CA THR A 135 9.10 -9.07 -14.63
C THR A 135 8.11 -10.21 -14.74
N MET A 136 6.85 -10.00 -14.35
CA MET A 136 5.79 -11.01 -14.55
C MET A 136 5.59 -11.29 -16.04
N ARG A 137 5.48 -10.24 -16.87
CA ARG A 137 5.34 -10.38 -18.32
C ARG A 137 6.55 -11.09 -18.94
N TRP A 138 7.77 -10.69 -18.56
CA TRP A 138 9.00 -11.32 -19.06
C TRP A 138 9.04 -12.81 -18.72
N MET A 139 8.73 -13.15 -17.47
CA MET A 139 8.72 -14.54 -17.02
C MET A 139 7.66 -15.38 -17.75
N LEU A 140 6.45 -14.84 -17.91
CA LEU A 140 5.38 -15.54 -18.61
C LEU A 140 5.72 -15.74 -20.10
N SER A 141 6.36 -14.75 -20.73
CA SER A 141 6.81 -14.84 -22.13
C SER A 141 7.87 -15.91 -22.41
N MET A 142 8.59 -16.37 -21.39
CA MET A 142 9.54 -17.48 -21.52
C MET A 142 8.87 -18.85 -21.47
N ARG A 143 7.63 -18.91 -21.00
CA ARG A 143 6.91 -20.17 -20.74
C ARG A 143 5.75 -20.39 -21.70
N VAL A 144 5.19 -19.32 -22.26
CA VAL A 144 3.99 -19.36 -23.07
C VAL A 144 4.33 -18.95 -24.51
N GLU A 145 3.93 -19.78 -25.48
CA GLU A 145 4.12 -19.49 -26.91
C GLU A 145 3.09 -18.47 -27.44
N ASP A 146 1.87 -18.52 -26.93
CA ASP A 146 0.81 -17.58 -27.28
C ASP A 146 1.04 -16.20 -26.63
N LYS A 147 1.38 -15.22 -27.48
CA LYS A 147 1.63 -13.84 -27.06
C LYS A 147 0.37 -13.08 -26.66
N GLN A 148 -0.83 -13.53 -27.08
CA GLN A 148 -2.09 -12.89 -26.70
C GLN A 148 -2.34 -12.98 -25.18
N LEU A 149 -1.83 -14.04 -24.55
CA LEU A 149 -1.88 -14.21 -23.10
C LEU A 149 -1.06 -13.16 -22.31
N LEU A 150 -0.21 -12.40 -23.00
CA LEU A 150 0.58 -11.31 -22.43
C LEU A 150 -0.11 -9.95 -22.55
N ASP A 151 -1.19 -9.84 -23.32
CA ASP A 151 -1.89 -8.58 -23.57
C ASP A 151 -2.40 -7.92 -22.27
N PRO A 152 -2.99 -8.65 -21.30
CA PRO A 152 -3.40 -8.07 -20.01
C PRO A 152 -2.25 -7.52 -19.17
N LEU A 153 -1.00 -7.95 -19.44
CA LEU A 153 0.22 -7.49 -18.79
C LEU A 153 0.93 -6.40 -19.59
N SER A 154 0.28 -5.82 -20.59
CA SER A 154 0.83 -4.71 -21.36
C SER A 154 0.56 -3.36 -20.69
N PHE A 155 1.51 -2.42 -20.77
CA PHE A 155 1.26 -1.04 -20.34
C PHE A 155 0.17 -0.35 -21.16
N SER A 156 -0.13 -0.84 -22.36
CA SER A 156 -1.22 -0.34 -23.19
C SER A 156 -2.55 -1.02 -22.91
N ALA A 157 -2.60 -2.00 -22.01
CA ALA A 157 -3.83 -2.66 -21.65
C ALA A 157 -4.74 -1.74 -20.84
N ASP A 158 -6.04 -1.87 -21.08
CA ASP A 158 -7.05 -1.06 -20.42
C ASP A 158 -6.99 -1.27 -18.90
N GLY A 159 -7.01 -0.17 -18.14
CA GLY A 159 -7.05 -0.21 -16.68
C GLY A 159 -5.70 -0.32 -15.97
N VAL A 160 -4.59 -0.69 -16.63
CA VAL A 160 -3.29 -0.85 -15.97
C VAL A 160 -2.79 0.45 -15.33
N TRP A 161 -2.81 1.55 -16.08
CA TRP A 161 -2.40 2.87 -15.53
C TRP A 161 -3.35 3.38 -14.44
N ARG A 162 -4.63 3.00 -14.52
CA ARG A 162 -5.62 3.32 -13.48
C ARG A 162 -5.26 2.57 -12.19
N GLU A 163 -4.97 1.28 -12.26
CA GLU A 163 -4.55 0.48 -11.11
C GLU A 163 -3.23 0.97 -10.51
N ILE A 164 -2.25 1.33 -11.35
CA ILE A 164 -0.98 1.92 -10.90
C ILE A 164 -1.25 3.23 -10.15
N GLY A 165 -2.03 4.13 -10.75
CA GLY A 165 -2.39 5.40 -10.14
C GLY A 165 -3.12 5.22 -8.79
N MET A 166 -4.08 4.31 -8.73
CA MET A 166 -4.85 4.04 -7.51
C MET A 166 -3.97 3.44 -6.40
N ASN A 167 -3.05 2.54 -6.72
CA ASN A 167 -2.11 2.00 -5.75
C ASN A 167 -1.08 3.03 -5.25
N VAL A 168 -0.64 3.95 -6.12
CA VAL A 168 0.20 5.07 -5.69
C VAL A 168 -0.58 5.94 -4.69
N VAL A 169 -1.84 6.26 -4.99
CA VAL A 169 -2.72 6.97 -4.07
C VAL A 169 -2.92 6.18 -2.76
N TYR A 170 -3.06 4.86 -2.85
CA TYR A 170 -3.18 3.98 -1.68
C TYR A 170 -1.98 4.12 -0.75
N CYS A 171 -0.75 3.96 -1.27
CA CYS A 171 0.45 4.11 -0.46
C CYS A 171 0.54 5.50 0.18
N VAL A 172 0.22 6.57 -0.55
CA VAL A 172 0.24 7.94 -0.01
C VAL A 172 -0.79 8.12 1.11
N LEU A 173 -2.02 7.66 0.94
CA LEU A 173 -3.08 7.77 1.94
C LEU A 173 -2.77 6.92 3.19
N VAL A 174 -2.17 5.74 3.02
CA VAL A 174 -1.69 4.91 4.14
C VAL A 174 -0.59 5.64 4.90
N VAL A 175 0.33 6.31 4.21
CA VAL A 175 1.35 7.15 4.87
C VAL A 175 0.69 8.24 5.70
N LEU A 176 -0.29 8.96 5.14
CA LEU A 176 -1.03 10.01 5.85
C LEU A 176 -1.67 9.45 7.13
N MET A 177 -2.40 8.36 7.01
CA MET A 177 -3.06 7.68 8.12
C MET A 177 -2.06 7.21 9.18
N THR A 178 -0.97 6.57 8.75
CA THR A 178 0.05 6.02 9.64
C THR A 178 0.79 7.09 10.41
N ILE A 179 1.10 8.24 9.78
CA ILE A 179 1.67 9.40 10.47
C ILE A 179 0.73 9.89 11.58
N GLY A 180 -0.58 9.94 11.31
CA GLY A 180 -1.61 10.26 12.30
C GLY A 180 -1.58 9.32 13.50
N VAL A 181 -1.60 8.01 13.24
CA VAL A 181 -1.48 6.97 14.27
C VAL A 181 -0.18 7.09 15.07
N GLY A 182 0.94 7.38 14.40
CA GLY A 182 2.24 7.62 15.03
C GLY A 182 2.19 8.74 16.07
N TYR A 183 1.49 9.84 15.77
CA TYR A 183 1.31 10.96 16.72
C TYR A 183 0.35 10.63 17.88
N LEU A 184 -0.64 9.78 17.66
CA LEU A 184 -1.59 9.33 18.69
C LEU A 184 -0.91 8.41 19.72
N ILE A 185 -0.12 7.45 19.25
CA ILE A 185 0.48 6.40 20.09
C ILE A 185 1.85 6.80 20.64
N ARG A 186 2.68 7.51 19.86
CA ARG A 186 4.06 7.94 20.22
C ARG A 186 5.03 6.80 20.59
N HIS A 187 4.68 5.56 20.28
CA HIS A 187 5.51 4.38 20.52
C HIS A 187 5.60 3.54 19.25
N THR A 188 6.84 3.23 18.82
CA THR A 188 7.09 2.53 17.54
C THR A 188 6.38 1.18 17.48
N ALA A 189 6.60 0.31 18.48
CA ALA A 189 5.99 -1.03 18.48
C ALA A 189 4.46 -0.95 18.48
N GLY A 190 3.85 -0.18 19.38
CA GLY A 190 2.39 -0.02 19.44
C GLY A 190 1.77 0.53 18.14
N ALA A 191 2.41 1.50 17.48
CA ALA A 191 1.90 2.07 16.24
C ALA A 191 1.94 1.07 15.08
N ILE A 192 3.06 0.35 14.93
CA ILE A 192 3.20 -0.69 13.93
C ILE A 192 2.21 -1.83 14.20
N SER A 193 2.16 -2.32 15.44
CA SER A 193 1.26 -3.41 15.84
C SER A 193 -0.20 -3.05 15.59
N LEU A 194 -0.63 -1.81 15.89
CA LEU A 194 -2.00 -1.38 15.62
C LEU A 194 -2.33 -1.42 14.13
N MET A 195 -1.50 -0.80 13.28
CA MET A 195 -1.74 -0.74 11.83
C MET A 195 -1.75 -2.13 11.20
N VAL A 196 -0.78 -2.97 11.55
CA VAL A 196 -0.67 -4.34 11.01
C VAL A 196 -1.83 -5.21 11.50
N MET A 197 -2.20 -5.11 12.78
CA MET A 197 -3.34 -5.85 13.34
C MET A 197 -4.66 -5.41 12.70
N TRP A 198 -4.83 -4.12 12.43
CA TRP A 198 -6.00 -3.61 11.73
C TRP A 198 -6.11 -4.27 10.34
N ILE A 199 -5.08 -4.13 9.51
CA ILE A 199 -5.14 -4.62 8.12
C ILE A 199 -5.29 -6.14 8.08
N LEU A 200 -4.42 -6.87 8.77
CA LEU A 200 -4.34 -8.33 8.63
C LEU A 200 -5.40 -9.06 9.46
N ILE A 201 -5.65 -8.62 10.69
CA ILE A 201 -6.54 -9.35 11.61
C ILE A 201 -7.96 -8.83 11.50
N VAL A 202 -8.16 -7.52 11.70
CA VAL A 202 -9.51 -6.94 11.77
C VAL A 202 -10.20 -6.98 10.41
N GLU A 203 -9.52 -6.59 9.34
CA GLU A 203 -10.12 -6.60 8.00
C GLU A 203 -9.85 -7.89 7.23
N GLY A 204 -8.65 -8.47 7.35
CA GLY A 204 -8.28 -9.67 6.61
C GLY A 204 -8.87 -10.98 7.15
N ILE A 205 -8.92 -11.17 8.47
CA ILE A 205 -9.22 -12.48 9.09
C ILE A 205 -10.60 -12.51 9.75
N LEU A 206 -10.99 -11.43 10.43
CA LEU A 206 -12.16 -11.41 11.33
C LEU A 206 -13.48 -11.83 10.64
N ILE A 207 -13.64 -11.48 9.36
CA ILE A 207 -14.80 -11.81 8.53
C ILE A 207 -14.98 -13.32 8.35
N GLY A 208 -13.87 -14.07 8.23
CA GLY A 208 -13.90 -15.51 8.02
C GLY A 208 -14.31 -16.30 9.27
N PHE A 209 -14.05 -15.74 10.45
CA PHE A 209 -14.25 -16.43 11.73
C PHE A 209 -15.55 -16.05 12.44
N ILE A 210 -16.14 -14.90 12.12
CA ILE A 210 -17.30 -14.37 12.84
C ILE A 210 -18.50 -14.18 11.89
N PRO A 211 -19.40 -15.18 11.79
CA PRO A 211 -20.51 -15.15 10.84
C PRO A 211 -21.43 -13.93 10.97
N TRP A 212 -21.74 -13.49 12.21
CA TRP A 212 -22.65 -12.36 12.44
C TRP A 212 -22.08 -10.99 12.02
N VAL A 213 -20.77 -10.90 11.79
CA VAL A 213 -20.08 -9.66 11.37
C VAL A 213 -19.88 -9.64 9.86
N LYS A 214 -19.84 -10.82 9.23
CA LYS A 214 -19.56 -10.99 7.81
C LYS A 214 -20.54 -10.24 6.90
N ASP A 215 -21.80 -10.15 7.30
CA ASP A 215 -22.85 -9.63 6.43
C ASP A 215 -22.92 -8.10 6.43
N TRP A 216 -22.51 -7.43 7.52
CA TRP A 216 -22.68 -5.97 7.64
C TRP A 216 -21.38 -5.18 7.75
N LEU A 217 -20.26 -5.79 8.20
CA LEU A 217 -19.00 -5.06 8.39
C LEU A 217 -18.26 -4.72 7.07
N PRO A 218 -18.30 -5.54 5.99
CA PRO A 218 -17.48 -5.30 4.80
C PRO A 218 -17.56 -3.90 4.19
N PRO A 219 -18.73 -3.25 4.07
CA PRO A 219 -18.81 -1.88 3.58
C PRO A 219 -18.09 -0.88 4.51
N TYR A 220 -18.01 -1.11 5.80
CA TYR A 220 -17.44 -0.15 6.75
C TYR A 220 -15.93 -0.26 6.92
N MET A 221 -15.28 -1.23 6.29
CA MET A 221 -13.84 -1.50 6.39
C MET A 221 -13.01 -0.60 5.48
N PRO A 222 -12.16 0.30 6.03
CA PRO A 222 -11.41 1.24 5.20
C PRO A 222 -10.47 0.60 4.17
N PHE A 223 -9.64 -0.37 4.55
CA PHE A 223 -8.69 -0.98 3.60
C PHE A 223 -9.43 -1.78 2.53
N LYS A 224 -10.51 -2.48 2.89
CA LYS A 224 -11.39 -3.14 1.90
C LYS A 224 -12.01 -2.16 0.89
N ASN A 225 -12.41 -0.97 1.33
CA ASN A 225 -12.88 0.09 0.42
C ASN A 225 -11.77 0.58 -0.52
N MET A 226 -10.54 0.68 -0.01
CA MET A 226 -9.40 1.04 -0.87
C MET A 226 -9.07 -0.05 -1.88
N ASP A 227 -9.10 -1.32 -1.49
CA ASP A 227 -8.87 -2.46 -2.38
C ASP A 227 -9.94 -2.50 -3.50
N ALA A 228 -11.21 -2.29 -3.13
CA ALA A 228 -12.33 -2.19 -4.08
C ALA A 228 -12.13 -1.02 -5.08
N ALA A 229 -11.69 0.14 -4.61
CA ALA A 229 -11.38 1.28 -5.48
C ALA A 229 -10.22 0.99 -6.45
N VAL A 230 -9.17 0.30 -5.99
CA VAL A 230 -8.03 -0.12 -6.82
C VAL A 230 -8.48 -1.09 -7.90
N SER A 231 -9.18 -2.16 -7.52
CA SER A 231 -9.69 -3.17 -8.46
C SER A 231 -10.81 -2.63 -9.36
N GLY A 232 -11.46 -1.52 -9.00
CA GLY A 232 -12.65 -1.02 -9.70
C GLY A 232 -13.86 -1.94 -9.53
N THR A 233 -13.93 -2.63 -8.39
CA THR A 233 -15.03 -3.52 -8.04
C THR A 233 -15.90 -2.85 -6.97
N ASP A 234 -17.19 -3.16 -7.00
CA ASP A 234 -18.10 -2.68 -5.96
C ASP A 234 -18.15 -3.67 -4.80
N ILE A 235 -18.23 -3.14 -3.58
CA ILE A 235 -18.48 -3.95 -2.39
C ILE A 235 -19.98 -4.20 -2.33
N ALA A 236 -20.38 -5.47 -2.18
CA ALA A 236 -21.77 -5.83 -1.96
C ALA A 236 -22.36 -5.02 -0.78
N ASP A 237 -23.58 -4.51 -0.96
CA ASP A 237 -24.31 -3.73 0.04
C ASP A 237 -23.72 -2.35 0.40
N ALA A 238 -22.63 -1.92 -0.25
CA ALA A 238 -22.11 -0.56 -0.10
C ALA A 238 -22.87 0.42 -1.01
N PRO A 239 -23.52 1.47 -0.46
CA PRO A 239 -24.39 2.36 -1.24
C PRO A 239 -23.64 3.37 -2.11
N TRP A 240 -22.31 3.37 -2.12
CA TRP A 240 -21.48 4.43 -2.69
C TRP A 240 -20.59 4.01 -3.87
N GLY A 241 -20.56 2.71 -4.23
CA GLY A 241 -19.77 2.16 -5.33
C GLY A 241 -18.25 2.38 -5.20
N HIS A 242 -17.46 1.91 -6.17
CA HIS A 242 -16.00 1.94 -6.11
C HIS A 242 -15.40 3.35 -5.99
N ALA A 243 -16.02 4.37 -6.59
CA ALA A 243 -15.57 5.76 -6.47
C ALA A 243 -15.86 6.34 -5.07
N GLY A 244 -17.00 5.97 -4.47
CA GLY A 244 -17.31 6.31 -3.10
C GLY A 244 -16.42 5.61 -2.09
N SER A 245 -15.98 4.38 -2.39
CA SER A 245 -15.03 3.63 -1.56
C SER A 245 -13.69 4.36 -1.42
N LEU A 246 -13.20 4.99 -2.49
CA LEU A 246 -12.01 5.85 -2.42
C LEU A 246 -12.23 7.04 -1.49
N ILE A 247 -13.36 7.73 -1.61
CA ILE A 247 -13.70 8.88 -0.76
C ILE A 247 -13.82 8.45 0.71
N TYR A 248 -14.40 7.28 0.97
CA TYR A 248 -14.51 6.70 2.30
C TYR A 248 -13.12 6.47 2.93
N PHE A 249 -12.19 5.89 2.18
CA PHE A 249 -10.81 5.70 2.66
C PHE A 249 -10.08 7.02 2.89
N ILE A 250 -10.23 7.99 1.98
CA ILE A 250 -9.67 9.34 2.14
C ILE A 250 -10.18 9.99 3.43
N ALA A 251 -11.48 9.89 3.71
CA ALA A 251 -12.09 10.44 4.92
C ALA A 251 -11.44 9.85 6.18
N TRP A 252 -11.27 8.52 6.24
CA TRP A 252 -10.59 7.86 7.35
C TRP A 252 -9.13 8.30 7.52
N ALA A 253 -8.37 8.34 6.44
CA ALA A 253 -6.96 8.77 6.46
C ALA A 253 -6.82 10.21 6.97
N VAL A 254 -7.69 11.12 6.49
CA VAL A 254 -7.71 12.52 6.92
C VAL A 254 -8.14 12.66 8.38
N VAL A 255 -9.19 11.97 8.81
CA VAL A 255 -9.69 12.03 10.19
C VAL A 255 -8.61 11.58 11.18
N ILE A 256 -7.95 10.46 10.91
CA ILE A 256 -6.89 9.93 11.78
C ILE A 256 -5.68 10.87 11.80
N PHE A 257 -5.28 11.39 10.64
CA PHE A 257 -4.20 12.37 10.56
C PHE A 257 -4.50 13.63 11.37
N VAL A 258 -5.69 14.23 11.15
CA VAL A 258 -6.12 15.43 11.88
C VAL A 258 -6.20 15.16 13.38
N ALA A 259 -6.74 14.02 13.80
CA ALA A 259 -6.77 13.62 15.22
C ALA A 259 -5.34 13.54 15.81
N GLY A 260 -4.41 12.93 15.09
CA GLY A 260 -3.00 12.88 15.47
C GLY A 260 -2.37 14.27 15.62
N VAL A 261 -2.62 15.19 14.68
CA VAL A 261 -2.07 16.55 14.77
C VAL A 261 -2.72 17.37 15.90
N ILE A 262 -4.02 17.18 16.18
CA ILE A 262 -4.68 17.81 17.34
C ILE A 262 -4.04 17.34 18.65
N VAL A 263 -3.78 16.04 18.78
CA VAL A 263 -3.13 15.47 19.98
C VAL A 263 -1.70 15.98 20.13
N LEU A 264 -0.95 16.09 19.03
CA LEU A 264 0.37 16.72 19.01
C LEU A 264 0.31 18.16 19.57
N ARG A 265 -0.68 18.96 19.14
CA ARG A 265 -0.85 20.33 19.60
C ARG A 265 -1.17 20.42 21.10
N LYS A 266 -2.05 19.54 21.60
CA LYS A 266 -2.54 19.60 22.99
C LYS A 266 -1.53 19.07 24.02
N ARG A 267 -0.78 18.01 23.69
CA ARG A 267 0.09 17.31 24.65
C ARG A 267 1.50 17.89 24.76
N ASP A 268 1.95 18.62 23.74
CA ASP A 268 3.31 19.21 23.73
C ASP A 268 3.27 20.73 23.97
N ALA A 269 2.09 21.27 24.33
CA ALA A 269 1.91 22.62 24.88
C ALA A 269 2.21 22.60 26.38
#